data_AF-A0A938K3E8-F1
#
_entry.id   AF-A0A938K3E8-F1
#
_cell.length_a   1.000
_cell.length_b   1.000
_cell.length_c   1.000
_cell.angle_alpha   90.00
_cell.angle_beta   90.00
_cell.angle_gamma   90.00
#
_symmetry.space_group_name_H-M   'P 1'
#
loop_
_entity.id
_entity.type
_entity.pdbx_description
1 polymer ?
#
loop_
_entity_poly.entity_id
_entity_poly.type
_entity_poly.pdbx_seq_one_letter_code
_entity_poly.pdbx_strand_id
1 'polypeptide(L)'
;MDATDAALLARLPAGDAVLLRLDLAALRKAGLLDLLSRVPVAEEPDYRAFVRGTGFDYKTDLDAALAAFHSSGTFFFVRGRFNWKRLSDYSRARGGACSGGFCQVPGSTPERRISFFPLRSGLMALAVSRDEAAARRLDHRPAGSPAAGLPPYPVWLSIPPAALKSGASFPSAARLLLGSMEEARNVLLALAPQGDRLEVLLEVQCRSGEQAAALIKDLEMITSTLRELVGDPDATPGAAGLAGLLTSGRFSADAARVTGRWPVTREFIERAFSSP
;
A
#
# COMPACT_ATOMS: atom_id res chain seq x y z
N MET A 1 9.05 1.05 -25.76
CA MET A 1 9.84 1.23 -24.52
C MET A 1 8.96 0.90 -23.34
N ASP A 2 9.36 -0.06 -22.52
CA ASP A 2 8.65 -0.32 -21.28
C ASP A 2 8.78 0.87 -20.33
N ALA A 3 7.64 1.45 -19.93
CA ALA A 3 7.65 2.41 -18.84
C ALA A 3 8.12 1.68 -17.59
N THR A 4 9.32 2.02 -17.12
CA THR A 4 9.86 1.50 -15.86
C THR A 4 8.96 1.95 -14.73
N ASP A 5 8.94 1.19 -13.63
CA ASP A 5 8.14 1.56 -12.46
C ASP A 5 8.52 2.96 -11.92
N ALA A 6 9.78 3.39 -12.11
CA ALA A 6 10.23 4.73 -11.73
C ALA A 6 9.60 5.82 -12.61
N ALA A 7 9.42 5.55 -13.91
CA ALA A 7 8.73 6.45 -14.83
C ALA A 7 7.22 6.54 -14.51
N LEU A 8 6.60 5.44 -14.07
CA LEU A 8 5.21 5.44 -13.62
C LEU A 8 5.07 6.19 -12.29
N LEU A 9 5.97 5.98 -11.34
CA LEU A 9 6.00 6.70 -10.07
C LEU A 9 6.06 8.22 -10.28
N ALA A 10 6.91 8.67 -11.20
CA ALA A 10 7.03 10.09 -11.53
C ALA A 10 5.78 10.71 -12.16
N ARG A 11 4.80 9.90 -12.64
CA ARG A 11 3.52 10.37 -13.21
C ARG A 11 2.40 10.46 -12.18
N LEU A 12 2.56 9.84 -11.02
CA LEU A 12 1.58 10.00 -9.95
C LEU A 12 1.58 11.44 -9.45
N PRO A 13 0.46 11.95 -8.94
CA PRO A 13 0.43 13.24 -8.28
C PRO A 13 1.44 13.26 -7.13
N ALA A 14 2.57 13.94 -7.35
CA ALA A 14 3.63 14.10 -6.37
C ALA A 14 3.28 15.24 -5.40
N GLY A 15 3.78 15.14 -4.17
CA GLY A 15 3.47 16.03 -3.06
C GLY A 15 3.25 15.22 -1.78
N ASP A 16 2.17 15.52 -1.07
CA ASP A 16 1.82 14.89 0.22
C ASP A 16 1.12 13.53 0.07
N ALA A 17 1.23 12.89 -1.10
CA ALA A 17 0.59 11.61 -1.36
C ALA A 17 1.33 10.45 -0.68
N VAL A 18 0.57 9.57 -0.01
CA VAL A 18 1.11 8.27 0.42
C VAL A 18 1.24 7.39 -0.81
N LEU A 19 2.41 6.80 -1.02
CA LEU A 19 2.71 5.96 -2.20
C LEU A 19 2.79 4.50 -1.79
N LEU A 20 2.11 3.61 -2.50
CA LEU A 20 2.11 2.17 -2.25
C LEU A 20 2.54 1.43 -3.51
N ARG A 21 3.47 0.50 -3.39
CA ARG A 21 3.73 -0.52 -4.40
C ARG A 21 3.35 -1.91 -3.89
N LEU A 22 2.72 -2.67 -4.77
CA LEU A 22 2.46 -4.09 -4.61
C LEU A 22 2.95 -4.84 -5.86
N ASP A 23 3.92 -5.73 -5.72
CA ASP A 23 4.43 -6.60 -6.78
C ASP A 23 3.95 -8.05 -6.57
N LEU A 24 2.71 -8.32 -6.99
CA LEU A 24 2.06 -9.61 -6.80
C LEU A 24 2.75 -10.72 -7.61
N ALA A 25 3.34 -10.39 -8.76
CA ALA A 25 4.12 -11.33 -9.54
C ALA A 25 5.36 -11.81 -8.78
N ALA A 26 6.09 -10.90 -8.13
CA ALA A 26 7.20 -11.26 -7.26
C ALA A 26 6.74 -12.09 -6.05
N LEU A 27 5.64 -11.69 -5.39
CA LEU A 27 5.09 -12.44 -4.26
C LEU A 27 4.63 -13.86 -4.65
N ARG A 28 4.00 -14.02 -5.83
CA ARG A 28 3.61 -15.32 -6.38
C ARG A 28 4.84 -16.19 -6.64
N LYS A 29 5.86 -15.64 -7.30
CA LYS A 29 7.10 -16.36 -7.62
C LYS A 29 7.84 -16.82 -6.35
N ALA A 30 7.74 -16.04 -5.28
CA ALA A 30 8.32 -16.37 -3.98
C ALA A 30 7.45 -17.34 -3.12
N GLY A 31 6.26 -17.75 -3.59
CA GLY A 31 5.33 -18.58 -2.82
C GLY A 31 4.68 -17.86 -1.63
N LEU A 32 4.85 -16.54 -1.53
CA LEU A 32 4.33 -15.73 -0.43
C LEU A 32 2.85 -15.37 -0.62
N LEU A 33 2.40 -15.22 -1.87
CA LEU A 33 0.98 -14.93 -2.12
C LEU A 33 0.09 -16.10 -1.68
N ASP A 34 0.57 -17.34 -1.81
CA ASP A 34 -0.14 -18.53 -1.34
C ASP A 34 -0.30 -18.55 0.19
N LEU A 35 0.64 -17.97 0.94
CA LEU A 35 0.50 -17.82 2.39
C LEU A 35 -0.62 -16.83 2.75
N LEU A 36 -0.76 -15.77 1.97
CA LEU A 36 -1.79 -14.75 2.16
C LEU A 36 -3.18 -15.20 1.66
N SER A 37 -3.23 -16.01 0.60
CA SER A 37 -4.47 -16.44 -0.06
C SER A 37 -5.14 -17.65 0.61
N ARG A 38 -4.40 -18.41 1.43
CA ARG A 38 -4.93 -19.54 2.22
C ARG A 38 -5.81 -19.11 3.38
N VAL A 39 -5.84 -17.82 3.69
CA VAL A 39 -6.73 -17.28 4.70
C VAL A 39 -8.05 -16.86 4.03
N PRO A 40 -9.19 -17.43 4.42
CA PRO A 40 -10.48 -17.11 3.81
C PRO A 40 -10.90 -15.69 4.19
N VAL A 41 -10.50 -14.70 3.38
CA VAL A 41 -11.09 -13.38 3.41
C VAL A 41 -12.43 -13.50 2.69
N ALA A 42 -13.53 -13.25 3.41
CA ALA A 42 -14.86 -13.21 2.81
C ALA A 42 -14.84 -12.19 1.66
N GLU A 43 -14.93 -12.68 0.42
CA GLU A 43 -14.94 -11.80 -0.74
C GLU A 43 -16.23 -10.98 -0.77
N GLU A 44 -16.07 -9.66 -0.78
CA GLU A 44 -17.20 -8.74 -0.85
C GLU A 44 -18.11 -9.06 -2.06
N PRO A 45 -19.44 -8.99 -1.92
CA PRO A 45 -20.38 -9.27 -3.01
C PRO A 45 -20.07 -8.52 -4.30
N ASP A 46 -19.62 -7.26 -4.17
CA ASP A 46 -19.27 -6.39 -5.29
C ASP A 46 -18.03 -6.90 -6.04
N TYR A 47 -17.01 -7.37 -5.31
CA TYR A 47 -15.83 -7.98 -5.92
C TYR A 47 -16.20 -9.23 -6.70
N ARG A 48 -17.02 -10.13 -6.13
CA ARG A 48 -17.46 -11.35 -6.85
C ARG A 48 -18.28 -11.01 -8.09
N ALA A 49 -19.11 -9.97 -8.03
CA ALA A 49 -19.86 -9.50 -9.20
C ALA A 49 -18.94 -8.92 -10.28
N PHE A 50 -17.88 -8.21 -9.88
CA PHE A 50 -16.85 -7.71 -10.78
C PHE A 50 -16.08 -8.86 -11.44
N VAL A 51 -15.63 -9.87 -10.69
CA VAL A 51 -14.93 -11.05 -11.25
C VAL A 51 -15.85 -11.77 -12.23
N ARG A 52 -17.11 -12.04 -11.88
CA ARG A 52 -18.07 -12.67 -12.81
C ARG A 52 -18.31 -11.84 -14.08
N GLY A 53 -18.43 -10.52 -13.94
CA GLY A 53 -18.75 -9.62 -15.06
C GLY A 53 -17.56 -9.34 -15.98
N THR A 54 -16.34 -9.35 -15.46
CA THR A 54 -15.13 -8.96 -16.20
C THR A 54 -14.22 -10.13 -16.53
N GLY A 55 -14.27 -11.18 -15.72
CA GLY A 55 -13.31 -12.29 -15.71
C GLY A 55 -11.95 -11.92 -15.14
N PHE A 56 -11.78 -10.74 -14.52
CA PHE A 56 -10.52 -10.33 -13.90
C PHE A 56 -10.51 -10.73 -12.43
N ASP A 57 -9.62 -11.65 -12.07
CA ASP A 57 -9.32 -12.03 -10.69
C ASP A 57 -7.94 -11.45 -10.32
N TYR A 58 -7.86 -10.55 -9.33
CA TYR A 58 -6.57 -9.96 -8.93
C TYR A 58 -5.55 -11.01 -8.44
N LYS A 59 -5.99 -12.15 -7.89
CA LYS A 59 -5.07 -13.17 -7.36
C LYS A 59 -4.25 -13.79 -8.48
N THR A 60 -4.86 -13.96 -9.63
CA THR A 60 -4.19 -14.48 -10.83
C THR A 60 -3.72 -13.32 -11.70
N ASP A 61 -4.62 -12.45 -12.11
CA ASP A 61 -4.47 -11.56 -13.27
C ASP A 61 -3.72 -10.26 -12.99
N LEU A 62 -3.59 -9.87 -11.72
CA LEU A 62 -2.82 -8.70 -11.31
C LEU A 62 -1.34 -9.08 -11.09
N ASP A 63 -0.45 -8.37 -11.77
CA ASP A 63 0.99 -8.53 -11.63
C ASP A 63 1.59 -7.50 -10.69
N ALA A 64 1.20 -6.23 -10.83
CA ALA A 64 1.67 -5.17 -9.96
C ALA A 64 0.67 -4.02 -9.86
N ALA A 65 0.67 -3.33 -8.73
CA ALA A 65 -0.03 -2.08 -8.54
C ALA A 65 0.91 -1.04 -7.94
N LEU A 66 0.82 0.18 -8.45
CA LEU A 66 1.42 1.36 -7.86
C LEU A 66 0.30 2.35 -7.59
N ALA A 67 0.13 2.78 -6.34
CA ALA A 67 -0.94 3.65 -5.91
C ALA A 67 -0.40 4.93 -5.26
N ALA A 68 -1.12 6.03 -5.44
CA ALA A 68 -0.92 7.29 -4.73
C ALA A 68 -2.22 7.71 -4.06
N PHE A 69 -2.22 7.81 -2.73
CA PHE A 69 -3.33 8.31 -1.94
C PHE A 69 -3.12 9.80 -1.68
N HIS A 70 -3.86 10.63 -2.42
CA HIS A 70 -3.77 12.08 -2.35
C HIS A 70 -5.10 12.67 -1.89
N SER A 71 -5.10 13.89 -1.35
CA SER A 71 -6.32 14.58 -0.89
C SER A 71 -7.38 14.74 -1.98
N SER A 72 -6.96 14.81 -3.25
CA SER A 72 -7.83 14.93 -4.42
C SER A 72 -8.32 13.60 -5.00
N GLY A 73 -7.87 12.46 -4.48
CA GLY A 73 -8.27 11.14 -4.93
C GLY A 73 -7.16 10.11 -4.81
N THR A 74 -7.49 8.86 -5.10
CA THR A 74 -6.54 7.76 -5.18
C THR A 74 -6.24 7.45 -6.64
N PHE A 75 -4.96 7.38 -6.98
CA PHE A 75 -4.49 7.19 -8.35
C PHE A 75 -3.68 5.91 -8.44
N PHE A 76 -3.81 5.18 -9.54
CA PHE A 76 -3.20 3.88 -9.70
C PHE A 76 -2.60 3.69 -11.09
N PHE A 77 -1.43 3.04 -11.13
CA PHE A 77 -0.98 2.27 -12.27
C PHE A 77 -1.09 0.79 -11.93
N VAL A 78 -1.84 0.06 -12.74
CA VAL A 78 -2.17 -1.35 -12.49
C VAL A 78 -1.69 -2.17 -13.68
N ARG A 79 -0.81 -3.15 -13.43
CA ARG A 79 -0.25 -4.04 -14.44
C ARG A 79 -0.87 -5.43 -14.30
N GLY A 80 -1.35 -5.97 -15.40
CA GLY A 80 -1.98 -7.29 -15.38
C GLY A 80 -2.59 -7.68 -16.72
N ARG A 81 -3.47 -8.68 -16.67
CA ARG A 81 -4.09 -9.29 -17.84
C ARG A 81 -5.53 -8.81 -18.00
N PHE A 82 -5.70 -7.72 -18.73
CA PHE A 82 -7.00 -7.05 -18.88
C PHE A 82 -7.74 -7.48 -20.14
N ASN A 83 -8.99 -7.91 -19.98
CA ASN A 83 -9.94 -7.97 -21.09
C ASN A 83 -10.67 -6.62 -21.22
N TRP A 84 -10.09 -5.72 -22.01
CA TRP A 84 -10.59 -4.34 -22.16
C TRP A 84 -12.04 -4.27 -22.63
N LYS A 85 -12.45 -5.17 -23.54
CA LYS A 85 -13.83 -5.24 -24.01
C LYS A 85 -14.78 -5.56 -22.86
N ARG A 86 -14.50 -6.61 -22.08
CA ARG A 86 -15.32 -6.99 -20.92
C ARG A 86 -15.34 -5.91 -19.84
N LEU A 87 -14.21 -5.24 -19.61
CA LEU A 87 -14.15 -4.12 -18.67
C LEU A 87 -15.04 -2.96 -19.13
N SER A 88 -14.98 -2.56 -20.40
CA SER A 88 -15.83 -1.50 -20.93
C SER A 88 -17.31 -1.88 -20.92
N ASP A 89 -17.65 -3.13 -21.25
CA ASP A 89 -19.02 -3.63 -21.24
C ASP A 89 -19.58 -3.67 -19.81
N TYR A 90 -18.78 -4.14 -18.84
CA TYR A 90 -19.14 -4.10 -17.41
C TYR A 90 -19.36 -2.68 -16.91
N SER A 91 -18.46 -1.74 -17.25
CA SER A 91 -18.60 -0.33 -16.90
C SER A 91 -19.91 0.26 -17.40
N ARG A 92 -20.28 0.01 -18.67
CA ARG A 92 -21.56 0.49 -19.24
C ARG A 92 -22.76 -0.14 -18.55
N ALA A 93 -22.71 -1.44 -18.24
CA ALA A 93 -23.77 -2.14 -17.53
C ALA A 93 -23.99 -1.61 -16.10
N ARG A 94 -22.97 -0.96 -15.50
CA ARG A 94 -23.05 -0.30 -14.19
C ARG A 94 -23.41 1.19 -14.26
N GLY A 95 -23.96 1.65 -15.38
CA GLY A 95 -24.33 3.06 -15.57
C GLY A 95 -23.14 3.99 -15.85
N GLY A 96 -21.99 3.42 -16.19
CA GLY A 96 -20.82 4.16 -16.63
C GLY A 96 -20.85 4.50 -18.13
N ALA A 97 -19.90 5.31 -18.56
CA ALA A 97 -19.69 5.69 -19.95
C ALA A 97 -18.27 5.34 -20.39
N CYS A 98 -18.10 4.86 -21.62
CA CYS A 98 -16.79 4.54 -22.17
C CYS A 98 -16.67 5.07 -23.60
N SER A 99 -15.69 5.94 -23.84
CA SER A 99 -15.39 6.56 -25.14
C SER A 99 -13.88 6.63 -25.37
N GLY A 100 -13.44 6.24 -26.57
CA GLY A 100 -12.01 6.29 -26.95
C GLY A 100 -11.08 5.50 -26.02
N GLY A 101 -11.56 4.40 -25.42
CA GLY A 101 -10.81 3.60 -24.44
C GLY A 101 -10.78 4.18 -23.01
N PHE A 102 -11.31 5.39 -22.81
CA PHE A 102 -11.49 6.01 -21.51
C PHE A 102 -12.86 5.67 -20.95
N CYS A 103 -12.91 5.11 -19.75
CA CYS A 103 -14.13 4.73 -19.06
C CYS A 103 -14.31 5.52 -17.77
N GLN A 104 -15.57 5.83 -17.46
CA GLN A 104 -16.04 6.47 -16.25
C GLN A 104 -17.14 5.60 -15.66
N VAL A 105 -17.09 5.36 -14.36
CA VAL A 105 -18.03 4.51 -13.65
C VAL A 105 -18.45 5.20 -12.36
N PRO A 106 -19.76 5.31 -12.07
CA PRO A 106 -20.21 5.76 -10.77
C PRO A 106 -19.77 4.74 -9.70
N GLY A 107 -19.26 5.22 -8.57
CA GLY A 107 -18.99 4.37 -7.41
C GLY A 107 -20.22 4.25 -6.50
N SER A 108 -20.00 3.67 -5.33
CA SER A 108 -21.06 3.43 -4.33
C SER A 108 -21.62 4.70 -3.69
N THR A 109 -20.90 5.83 -3.78
CA THR A 109 -21.37 7.14 -3.33
C THR A 109 -21.14 8.19 -4.43
N PRO A 110 -21.89 9.31 -4.44
CA PRO A 110 -21.74 10.37 -5.45
C PRO A 110 -20.32 10.94 -5.54
N GLU A 111 -19.60 10.99 -4.41
CA GLU A 111 -18.23 11.49 -4.28
C GLU A 111 -17.16 10.51 -4.75
N ARG A 112 -17.53 9.24 -4.99
CA ARG A 112 -16.63 8.18 -5.42
C ARG A 112 -16.86 7.91 -6.90
N ARG A 113 -16.11 8.58 -7.77
CA ARG A 113 -16.11 8.35 -9.23
C ARG A 113 -14.86 7.59 -9.62
N ILE A 114 -15.04 6.56 -10.44
CA ILE A 114 -13.95 5.73 -10.94
C ILE A 114 -13.72 6.10 -12.39
N SER A 115 -12.48 6.37 -12.77
CA SER A 115 -12.09 6.53 -14.17
C SER A 115 -10.87 5.71 -14.51
N PHE A 116 -10.81 5.16 -15.72
CA PHE A 116 -9.66 4.37 -16.16
C PHE A 116 -9.49 4.35 -17.67
N PHE A 117 -8.27 4.05 -18.13
CA PHE A 117 -7.95 3.82 -19.53
C PHE A 117 -6.70 2.94 -19.68
N PRO A 118 -6.55 2.24 -20.80
CA PRO A 118 -5.31 1.55 -21.14
C PRO A 118 -4.22 2.57 -21.49
N LEU A 119 -3.09 2.52 -20.79
CA LEU A 119 -1.88 3.21 -21.27
C LEU A 119 -1.17 2.43 -22.38
N ARG A 120 -1.28 1.10 -22.30
CA ARG A 120 -0.75 0.12 -23.26
C ARG A 120 -1.32 -1.25 -22.93
N SER A 121 -0.98 -2.24 -23.75
CA SER A 121 -1.33 -3.64 -23.47
C SER A 121 -0.82 -4.05 -22.09
N GLY A 122 -1.74 -4.42 -21.19
CA GLY A 122 -1.44 -4.89 -19.84
C GLY A 122 -1.11 -3.81 -18.80
N LEU A 123 -1.26 -2.52 -19.10
CA LEU A 123 -1.08 -1.43 -18.13
C LEU A 123 -2.29 -0.48 -18.15
N MET A 124 -2.97 -0.39 -17.02
CA MET A 124 -4.11 0.49 -16.78
C MET A 124 -3.69 1.69 -15.95
N ALA A 125 -4.13 2.89 -16.36
CA ALA A 125 -4.22 4.05 -15.48
C ALA A 125 -5.64 4.10 -14.91
N LEU A 126 -5.76 4.23 -13.59
CA LEU A 126 -7.04 4.22 -12.87
C LEU A 126 -7.01 5.32 -11.81
N ALA A 127 -8.15 5.96 -11.57
CA ALA A 127 -8.32 6.89 -10.45
C ALA A 127 -9.69 6.73 -9.80
N VAL A 128 -9.73 6.96 -8.49
CA VAL A 128 -10.93 7.09 -7.67
C VAL A 128 -10.94 8.49 -7.06
N SER A 129 -11.88 9.33 -7.48
CA SER A 129 -11.93 10.75 -7.11
C SER A 129 -13.36 11.29 -7.21
N ARG A 130 -13.59 12.52 -6.76
CA ARG A 130 -14.81 13.28 -7.09
C ARG A 130 -14.85 13.71 -8.56
N ASP A 131 -13.67 13.85 -9.17
CA ASP A 131 -13.52 14.19 -10.58
C ASP A 131 -13.65 12.94 -11.46
N GLU A 132 -14.70 12.89 -12.29
CA GLU A 132 -14.99 11.78 -13.20
C GLU A 132 -13.91 11.57 -14.27
N ALA A 133 -13.02 12.52 -14.49
CA ALA A 133 -11.93 12.44 -15.45
C ALA A 133 -10.54 12.30 -14.77
N ALA A 134 -10.48 12.08 -13.46
CA ALA A 134 -9.23 12.13 -12.68
C ALA A 134 -8.10 11.26 -13.24
N ALA A 135 -8.40 10.10 -13.82
CA ALA A 135 -7.37 9.23 -14.39
C ALA A 135 -6.58 9.93 -15.50
N ARG A 136 -7.15 10.89 -16.24
CA ARG A 136 -6.45 11.63 -17.30
C ARG A 136 -5.19 12.36 -16.79
N ARG A 137 -5.15 12.72 -15.51
CA ARG A 137 -3.96 13.33 -14.89
C ARG A 137 -2.74 12.41 -14.96
N LEU A 138 -2.97 11.10 -15.02
CA LEU A 138 -1.93 10.11 -15.13
C LEU A 138 -1.37 10.00 -16.55
N ASP A 139 -1.99 10.59 -17.57
CA ASP A 139 -1.53 10.48 -18.96
C ASP A 139 -0.19 11.19 -19.19
N HIS A 140 0.14 12.16 -18.34
CA HIS A 140 1.37 12.93 -18.44
C HIS A 140 2.12 12.93 -17.11
N ARG A 141 3.43 13.17 -17.20
CA ARG A 141 4.27 13.41 -16.02
C ARG A 141 4.05 14.86 -15.56
N PRO A 142 3.68 15.12 -14.29
CA PRO A 142 3.65 16.49 -13.79
C PRO A 142 5.02 17.16 -13.91
N ALA A 143 5.04 18.42 -14.36
CA ALA A 143 6.26 19.20 -14.46
C ALA A 143 6.96 19.29 -13.08
N GLY A 144 8.28 19.07 -13.05
CA GLY A 144 9.05 19.11 -11.81
C GLY A 144 8.95 17.88 -10.91
N SER A 145 8.23 16.82 -11.30
CA SER A 145 8.21 15.57 -10.51
C SER A 145 9.63 15.01 -10.37
N PRO A 146 10.16 14.81 -9.16
CA PRO A 146 11.51 14.26 -8.98
C PRO A 146 11.61 12.86 -9.59
N ALA A 147 12.81 12.48 -10.03
CA ALA A 147 13.10 11.08 -10.26
C ALA A 147 13.17 10.40 -8.89
N ALA A 148 12.09 9.74 -8.48
CA ALA A 148 12.09 8.97 -7.25
C ALA A 148 12.84 7.65 -7.47
N GLY A 149 13.85 7.40 -6.63
CA GLY A 149 14.44 6.07 -6.53
C GLY A 149 13.37 5.11 -5.99
N LEU A 150 13.20 3.96 -6.67
CA LEU A 150 12.31 2.93 -6.16
C LEU A 150 13.00 2.13 -5.07
N PRO A 151 12.36 1.95 -3.91
CA PRO A 151 12.80 0.94 -2.95
C PRO A 151 12.85 -0.44 -3.63
N PRO A 152 13.90 -1.25 -3.38
CA PRO A 152 14.09 -2.56 -4.02
C PRO A 152 13.21 -3.66 -3.41
N TYR A 153 12.08 -3.29 -2.80
CA TYR A 153 11.18 -4.19 -2.10
C TYR A 153 9.93 -4.46 -2.96
N PRO A 154 9.39 -5.70 -2.96
CA PRO A 154 8.20 -6.04 -3.75
C PRO A 154 6.93 -5.37 -3.22
N VAL A 155 6.87 -5.12 -1.91
CA VAL A 155 5.78 -4.39 -1.26
C VAL A 155 6.37 -3.29 -0.41
N TRP A 156 5.94 -2.05 -0.64
CA TRP A 156 6.34 -0.93 0.19
C TRP A 156 5.32 0.21 0.18
N LEU A 157 5.35 1.01 1.25
CA LEU A 157 4.54 2.17 1.51
C LEU A 157 5.47 3.34 1.87
N SER A 158 5.48 4.41 1.09
CA SER A 158 6.17 5.66 1.41
C SER A 158 5.17 6.68 1.92
N ILE A 159 5.42 7.20 3.11
CA ILE A 159 4.54 8.13 3.82
C ILE A 159 5.26 9.47 3.97
N PRO A 160 4.82 10.52 3.26
CA PRO A 160 5.41 11.84 3.41
C PRO A 160 5.01 12.49 4.74
N PRO A 161 5.77 13.50 5.22
CA PRO A 161 5.54 14.11 6.53
C PRO A 161 4.13 14.70 6.71
N ALA A 162 3.58 15.31 5.66
CA ALA A 162 2.23 15.86 5.69
C ALA A 162 1.15 14.79 5.91
N ALA A 163 1.36 13.57 5.39
CA ALA A 163 0.44 12.46 5.60
C ALA A 163 0.52 11.91 7.03
N LEU A 164 1.70 11.93 7.67
CA LEU A 164 1.86 11.55 9.08
C LEU A 164 1.03 12.45 10.00
N LYS A 165 1.10 13.77 9.77
CA LYS A 165 0.36 14.78 10.55
C LYS A 165 -1.17 14.67 10.41
N SER A 166 -1.65 14.14 9.29
CA SER A 166 -3.09 14.04 9.04
C SER A 166 -3.78 12.97 9.90
N GLY A 167 -3.04 11.96 10.39
CA GLY A 167 -3.45 10.95 11.40
C GLY A 167 -4.70 10.08 11.12
N ALA A 168 -5.56 10.50 10.20
CA ALA A 168 -6.95 10.06 10.12
C ALA A 168 -7.13 8.68 9.47
N SER A 169 -6.16 8.24 8.66
CA SER A 169 -6.30 7.05 7.80
C SER A 169 -5.67 5.77 8.36
N PHE A 170 -5.02 5.82 9.54
CA PHE A 170 -4.32 4.67 10.11
C PHE A 170 -5.07 4.04 11.29
N PRO A 171 -4.96 2.71 11.51
CA PRO A 171 -5.48 2.04 12.70
C PRO A 171 -4.91 2.67 14.00
N SER A 172 -5.69 2.70 15.08
CA SER A 172 -5.32 3.38 16.33
C SER A 172 -3.96 2.95 16.90
N ALA A 173 -3.66 1.64 16.88
CA ALA A 173 -2.38 1.10 17.33
C ALA A 173 -1.18 1.61 16.49
N ALA A 174 -1.38 1.80 15.18
CA ALA A 174 -0.34 2.32 14.29
C ALA A 174 -0.12 3.84 14.48
N ARG A 175 -1.14 4.59 14.91
CA ARG A 175 -1.02 6.05 15.15
C ARG A 175 0.00 6.39 16.22
N LEU A 176 0.11 5.57 17.28
CA LEU A 176 1.09 5.78 18.35
C LEU A 176 2.53 5.74 17.83
N LEU A 177 2.83 4.78 16.95
CA LEU A 177 4.15 4.67 16.31
C LEU A 177 4.38 5.76 15.25
N LEU A 178 3.35 6.11 14.49
CA LEU A 178 3.48 7.15 13.45
C LEU A 178 3.63 8.55 14.05
N GLY A 179 3.06 8.80 15.24
CA GLY A 179 3.18 10.07 15.95
C GLY A 179 4.62 10.45 16.32
N SER A 180 5.47 9.47 16.67
CA SER A 180 6.90 9.75 16.94
C SER A 180 7.67 10.15 15.68
N MET A 181 7.09 9.94 14.49
CA MET A 181 7.73 10.18 13.20
C MET A 181 7.28 11.49 12.53
N GLU A 182 6.42 12.30 13.16
CA GLU A 182 5.86 13.52 12.57
C GLU A 182 6.91 14.52 12.06
N GLU A 183 8.07 14.56 12.72
CA GLU A 183 9.18 15.44 12.36
C GLU A 183 10.20 14.80 11.39
N ALA A 184 9.95 13.57 10.93
CA ALA A 184 10.75 12.90 9.91
C ALA A 184 10.60 13.58 8.55
N ARG A 185 11.57 13.35 7.66
CA ARG A 185 11.52 13.81 6.26
C ARG A 185 10.74 12.86 5.37
N ASN A 186 10.82 11.55 5.64
CA ASN A 186 10.07 10.52 4.95
C ASN A 186 10.07 9.25 5.79
N VAL A 187 9.00 8.47 5.70
CA VAL A 187 8.89 7.15 6.29
C VAL A 187 8.63 6.13 5.18
N LEU A 188 9.41 5.06 5.15
CA LEU A 188 9.22 3.92 4.27
C LEU A 188 8.91 2.70 5.13
N LEU A 189 7.78 2.04 4.86
CA LEU A 189 7.47 0.71 5.37
C LEU A 189 7.57 -0.28 4.21
N ALA A 190 8.23 -1.41 4.39
CA ALA A 190 8.39 -2.42 3.35
C ALA A 190 8.24 -3.83 3.90
N LEU A 191 7.81 -4.75 3.05
CA LEU A 191 7.87 -6.18 3.32
C LEU A 191 9.03 -6.76 2.53
N ALA A 192 10.00 -7.34 3.24
CA ALA A 192 11.17 -7.97 2.66
C ALA A 192 11.21 -9.46 2.97
N PRO A 193 11.65 -10.31 2.03
CA PRO A 193 11.98 -11.69 2.34
C PRO A 193 13.28 -11.75 3.16
N GLN A 194 13.30 -12.58 4.20
CA GLN A 194 14.46 -12.86 5.05
C GLN A 194 14.62 -14.38 5.16
N GLY A 195 15.34 -14.97 4.20
CA GLY A 195 15.44 -16.43 4.09
C GLY A 195 14.07 -17.06 3.78
N ASP A 196 13.58 -17.89 4.71
CA ASP A 196 12.28 -18.55 4.68
C ASP A 196 11.16 -17.75 5.38
N ARG A 197 11.50 -16.58 5.96
CA ARG A 197 10.57 -15.72 6.70
C ARG A 197 10.33 -14.39 5.98
N LEU A 198 9.31 -13.69 6.44
CA LEU A 198 9.05 -12.31 6.06
C LEU A 198 9.54 -11.38 7.17
N GLU A 199 9.97 -10.19 6.80
CA GLU A 199 10.33 -9.12 7.73
C GLU A 199 9.63 -7.83 7.30
N VAL A 200 9.03 -7.12 8.27
CA VAL A 200 8.63 -5.73 8.04
C VAL A 200 9.83 -4.85 8.32
N LEU A 201 10.19 -4.04 7.33
CA LEU A 201 11.23 -3.03 7.43
C LEU A 201 10.57 -1.66 7.55
N LEU A 202 11.08 -0.86 8.49
CA LEU A 202 10.83 0.56 8.59
C LEU A 202 12.15 1.28 8.30
N GLU A 203 12.11 2.26 7.40
CA GLU A 203 13.21 3.21 7.21
C GLU A 203 12.65 4.62 7.41
N VAL A 204 13.21 5.35 8.37
CA VAL A 204 12.85 6.74 8.65
C VAL A 204 14.05 7.61 8.35
N GLN A 205 13.85 8.59 7.46
CA GLN A 205 14.85 9.61 7.20
C GLN A 205 14.61 10.80 8.14
N CYS A 206 15.48 10.97 9.13
CA CYS A 206 15.46 12.10 10.05
C CYS A 206 16.18 13.32 9.46
N ARG A 207 16.02 14.48 10.09
CA ARG A 207 16.68 15.75 9.75
C ARG A 207 18.12 15.83 10.25
N SER A 208 18.43 15.13 11.34
CA SER A 208 19.76 15.10 11.97
C SER A 208 19.99 13.76 12.68
N GLY A 209 21.25 13.47 13.05
CA GLY A 209 21.58 12.30 13.86
C GLY A 209 21.06 12.37 15.30
N GLU A 210 20.96 13.56 15.87
CA GLU A 210 20.34 13.77 17.18
C GLU A 210 18.86 13.38 17.17
N GLN A 211 18.12 13.78 16.14
CA GLN A 211 16.73 13.39 15.97
C GLN A 211 16.59 11.87 15.76
N ALA A 212 17.51 11.25 15.00
CA ALA A 212 17.51 9.80 14.84
C ALA A 212 17.72 9.08 16.18
N ALA A 213 18.65 9.55 17.01
CA ALA A 213 18.89 9.00 18.35
C ALA A 213 17.70 9.19 19.30
N ALA A 214 17.01 10.34 19.24
CA ALA A 214 15.77 10.57 19.99
C ALA A 214 14.66 9.62 19.54
N LEU A 215 14.47 9.46 18.23
CA LEU A 215 13.45 8.57 17.68
C LEU A 215 13.68 7.10 18.09
N ILE A 216 14.93 6.63 18.14
CA ILE A 216 15.23 5.28 18.67
C ILE A 216 14.71 5.12 20.09
N LYS A 217 15.01 6.09 20.98
CA LYS A 217 14.56 6.04 22.38
C LYS A 217 13.03 6.04 22.47
N ASP A 218 12.35 6.84 21.66
CA ASP A 218 10.89 6.87 21.63
C ASP A 218 10.30 5.54 21.17
N LEU A 219 10.84 4.93 20.11
CA LEU A 219 10.39 3.64 19.61
C LEU A 219 10.64 2.51 20.62
N GLU A 220 11.79 2.52 21.29
CA GLU A 220 12.12 1.57 22.36
C GLU A 220 11.19 1.73 23.57
N MET A 221 10.92 2.97 23.97
CA MET A 221 9.98 3.28 25.06
C MET A 221 8.56 2.82 24.73
N ILE A 222 8.04 3.12 23.53
CA ILE A 222 6.72 2.66 23.07
C ILE A 222 6.67 1.14 23.07
N THR A 223 7.72 0.47 22.58
CA THR A 223 7.81 -1.00 22.55
C THR A 223 7.80 -1.58 23.97
N SER A 224 8.50 -0.97 24.93
CA SER A 224 8.48 -1.38 26.34
C SER A 224 7.09 -1.23 26.96
N THR A 225 6.46 -0.07 26.78
CA THR A 225 5.11 0.18 27.31
C THR A 225 4.08 -0.78 26.71
N LEU A 226 4.15 -1.04 25.40
CA LEU A 226 3.28 -2.05 24.77
C LEU A 226 3.50 -3.44 25.36
N ARG A 227 4.74 -3.81 25.68
CA ARG A 227 5.05 -5.11 26.28
C ARG A 227 4.45 -5.24 27.68
N GLU A 228 4.47 -4.18 28.48
CA GLU A 228 3.83 -4.14 29.79
C GLU A 228 2.30 -4.24 29.70
N LEU A 229 1.70 -3.57 28.71
CA LEU A 229 0.24 -3.56 28.51
C LEU A 229 -0.32 -4.88 27.96
N VAL A 230 0.46 -5.60 27.16
CA VAL A 230 0.04 -6.89 26.56
C VAL A 230 0.07 -8.03 27.58
N GLY A 231 0.85 -7.89 28.67
CA GLY A 231 1.03 -8.95 29.65
C GLY A 231 1.75 -10.18 29.06
N ASP A 232 1.52 -11.36 29.64
CA ASP A 232 2.07 -12.61 29.12
C ASP A 232 1.52 -12.88 27.70
N PRO A 233 2.37 -12.99 26.65
CA PRO A 233 1.94 -13.18 25.26
C PRO A 233 1.06 -14.43 25.01
N ASP A 234 0.97 -15.34 25.98
CA ASP A 234 0.11 -16.53 25.94
C ASP A 234 -1.35 -16.30 26.39
N ALA A 235 -1.69 -15.13 26.94
CA ALA A 235 -2.97 -14.94 27.64
C ALA A 235 -4.18 -14.55 26.75
N THR A 236 -4.00 -14.03 25.53
CA THR A 236 -5.13 -13.67 24.64
C THR A 236 -4.85 -13.87 23.15
N PRO A 237 -5.55 -14.80 22.45
CA PRO A 237 -5.17 -15.25 21.09
C PRO A 237 -5.21 -14.19 19.96
N GLY A 238 -5.98 -13.09 20.12
CA GLY A 238 -6.15 -12.05 19.08
C GLY A 238 -5.32 -10.77 19.30
N ALA A 239 -5.14 -10.34 20.56
CA ALA A 239 -4.31 -9.18 20.91
C ALA A 239 -2.80 -9.49 20.84
N ALA A 240 -2.41 -10.75 21.07
CA ALA A 240 -1.03 -11.21 20.98
C ALA A 240 -0.43 -11.14 19.56
N GLY A 241 -1.24 -11.08 18.50
CA GLY A 241 -0.77 -11.03 17.12
C GLY A 241 -0.08 -9.70 16.79
N LEU A 242 -0.86 -8.62 16.66
CA LEU A 242 -0.32 -7.30 16.30
C LEU A 242 0.53 -6.73 17.43
N ALA A 243 0.11 -6.86 18.68
CA ALA A 243 0.88 -6.30 19.78
C ALA A 243 2.17 -7.10 20.04
N GLY A 244 2.16 -8.42 19.87
CA GLY A 244 3.36 -9.26 19.87
C GLY A 244 4.30 -8.93 18.71
N LEU A 245 3.76 -8.69 17.50
CA LEU A 245 4.56 -8.18 16.40
C LEU A 245 5.20 -6.84 16.80
N LEU A 246 4.43 -5.82 17.18
CA LEU A 246 4.95 -4.49 17.48
C LEU A 246 6.02 -4.50 18.58
N THR A 247 5.88 -5.35 19.60
CA THR A 247 6.84 -5.48 20.70
C THR A 247 8.11 -6.27 20.37
N SER A 248 8.15 -6.96 19.22
CA SER A 248 9.34 -7.69 18.72
C SER A 248 10.29 -6.83 17.89
N GLY A 249 9.96 -5.55 17.72
CA GLY A 249 10.72 -4.59 16.92
C GLY A 249 12.16 -4.41 17.39
N ARG A 250 13.08 -4.36 16.43
CA ARG A 250 14.48 -3.98 16.65
C ARG A 250 14.78 -2.72 15.88
N PHE A 251 15.42 -1.77 16.54
CA PHE A 251 15.70 -0.46 15.98
C PHE A 251 17.21 -0.20 15.96
N SER A 252 17.68 0.47 14.92
CA SER A 252 19.07 0.90 14.80
C SER A 252 19.12 2.25 14.10
N ALA A 253 20.02 3.13 14.52
CA ALA A 253 20.28 4.39 13.83
C ALA A 253 21.66 4.37 13.19
N ASP A 254 21.74 4.93 11.98
CA ASP A 254 22.99 5.27 11.29
C ASP A 254 22.89 6.69 10.74
N ALA A 255 23.75 7.58 11.23
CA ALA A 255 23.68 9.02 11.00
C ALA A 255 22.24 9.55 11.22
N ALA A 256 21.63 10.14 10.18
CA ALA A 256 20.27 10.68 10.23
C ALA A 256 19.19 9.67 9.76
N ARG A 257 19.49 8.37 9.74
CA ARG A 257 18.56 7.32 9.32
C ARG A 257 18.28 6.37 10.46
N VAL A 258 17.00 6.09 10.70
CA VAL A 258 16.54 5.05 11.62
C VAL A 258 16.01 3.88 10.80
N THR A 259 16.40 2.67 11.17
CA THR A 259 15.87 1.43 10.63
C THR A 259 15.17 0.66 11.74
N GLY A 260 13.93 0.23 11.51
CA GLY A 260 13.18 -0.69 12.35
C GLY A 260 12.96 -2.01 11.62
N ARG A 261 13.00 -3.13 12.35
CA ARG A 261 12.76 -4.46 11.78
C ARG A 261 11.85 -5.27 12.69
N TRP A 262 10.85 -5.91 12.09
CA TRP A 262 9.98 -6.86 12.79
C TRP A 262 9.94 -8.18 12.04
N PRO A 263 10.34 -9.29 12.67
CA PRO A 263 10.18 -10.60 12.09
C PRO A 263 8.69 -10.93 11.99
N VAL A 264 8.24 -11.33 10.81
CA VAL A 264 6.87 -11.77 10.55
C VAL A 264 6.88 -13.28 10.43
N THR A 265 6.25 -13.94 11.40
CA THR A 265 6.06 -15.38 11.35
C THR A 265 4.86 -15.73 10.48
N ARG A 266 4.82 -16.96 9.98
CA ARG A 266 3.66 -17.46 9.22
C ARG A 266 2.39 -17.41 10.09
N GLU A 267 2.50 -17.80 11.35
CA GLU A 267 1.40 -17.84 12.31
C GLU A 267 0.78 -16.45 12.53
N PHE A 268 1.60 -15.39 12.53
CA PHE A 268 1.10 -14.02 12.59
C PHE A 268 0.24 -13.69 11.37
N ILE A 269 0.69 -14.03 10.17
CA ILE A 269 -0.04 -13.76 8.93
C ILE A 269 -1.37 -14.51 8.94
N GLU A 270 -1.36 -15.79 9.29
CA GLU A 270 -2.57 -16.60 9.37
C GLU A 270 -3.57 -16.00 10.36
N ARG A 271 -3.13 -15.55 11.54
CA ARG A 271 -4.00 -14.93 12.56
C ARG A 271 -4.50 -13.53 12.17
N ALA A 272 -3.65 -12.70 11.59
CA ALA A 272 -4.00 -11.32 11.24
C ALA A 272 -5.13 -11.24 10.19
N PHE A 273 -5.23 -12.25 9.31
CA PHE A 273 -6.24 -12.31 8.26
C PHE A 273 -7.41 -13.25 8.55
N SER A 274 -7.40 -14.00 9.66
CA SER A 274 -8.48 -14.94 10.04
C SER A 274 -9.49 -14.38 11.05
N SER A 275 -9.40 -13.08 11.35
CA SER A 275 -10.44 -12.41 12.14
C SER A 275 -11.68 -12.12 11.27
N PRO A 276 -12.91 -12.46 11.73
CA PRO A 276 -14.16 -12.22 11.00
C PRO A 276 -14.50 -10.73 10.84
#